data_AF-A0AAW2KLL1-F1
#
_entry.id   AF-A0AAW2KLL1-F1
#
_cell.length_a   1.000
_cell.length_b   1.000
_cell.length_c   1.000
_cell.angle_alpha   90.00
_cell.angle_beta   90.00
_cell.angle_gamma   90.00
#
_symmetry.space_group_name_H-M   'P 1'
#
loop_
_entity.id
_entity.type
_entity.pdbx_description
1 polymer ?
#
loop_
_entity_poly.entity_id
_entity_poly.type
_entity_poly.pdbx_seq_one_letter_code
_entity_poly.pdbx_strand_id
1 'polypeptide(L)'
;MHPATVPPPHPATAPPSSSEVLEEITQLLTHLLPATLSITCFASRWQVLRSKLASLKSLLSEISDSPHWSENPLLPPLLPALLSTLRRVETLCQHCSDASFSRGKLLMQSDLDMAAGWLSKQINDLELLLRSGVLHQSTAIVLSRPNPSSSKEELTFFIKDLFTRLQIGGLEFKRKGLESLIQLLSDDDKSAVLVAKEGNVSCLISLLDLNAHDSLRELAVHAVSLLVSSGDLPRKIVFEEGALGPLLRIIECSSAPVKEKAAMAVESITADPDNAWAISAYVEDIRVALAEESCPCFDTVARFWECIGPRKSGQLHNHSRFHDYRVLSGSTMFIIRIAELIKHGNIRLQHISASLLAKLSITDSNKIAVAGCMGSLLKLMESVKPDGMQEVATKALVSLLSVKANRKELVREEKNLMRLVQMLDPKNDVVSEKFPVAVVAAIMAGGARVVGRSSLQPVFAGICRDWQKWTWLELKRLCRDSRGIG
;
A
#
# COMPACT_ATOMS: atom_id res chain seq x y z
N MET A 1 -5.57 -63.43 -45.59
CA MET A 1 -5.55 -62.02 -45.15
C MET A 1 -4.80 -61.96 -43.83
N HIS A 2 -3.50 -61.63 -43.89
CA HIS A 2 -2.69 -61.41 -42.69
C HIS A 2 -2.86 -59.95 -42.23
N PRO A 3 -3.01 -59.68 -40.92
CA PRO A 3 -3.12 -58.32 -40.42
C PRO A 3 -1.75 -57.64 -40.47
N ALA A 4 -1.71 -56.46 -41.07
CA ALA A 4 -0.54 -55.62 -41.17
C ALA A 4 -0.08 -55.17 -39.76
N THR A 5 1.18 -55.44 -39.45
CA THR A 5 1.84 -55.02 -38.21
C THR A 5 2.15 -53.53 -38.33
N VAL A 6 1.47 -52.71 -37.53
CA VAL A 6 1.78 -51.28 -37.37
C VAL A 6 3.13 -51.17 -36.64
N PRO A 7 4.13 -50.42 -37.17
CA PRO A 7 5.39 -50.24 -36.48
C PRO A 7 5.19 -49.42 -35.18
N PRO A 8 5.97 -49.69 -34.12
CA PRO A 8 5.82 -49.00 -32.85
C PRO A 8 6.15 -47.50 -33.02
N PRO A 9 5.45 -46.61 -32.30
CA PRO A 9 5.78 -45.19 -32.30
C PRO A 9 7.20 -45.00 -31.76
N HIS A 10 7.99 -44.16 -32.46
CA HIS A 10 9.31 -43.72 -32.00
C HIS A 10 9.23 -43.24 -30.54
N PRO A 11 10.19 -43.61 -29.67
CA PRO A 11 10.23 -43.06 -28.33
C PRO A 11 10.38 -41.55 -28.44
N ALA A 12 9.44 -40.81 -27.86
CA ALA A 12 9.57 -39.38 -27.65
C ALA A 12 10.90 -39.14 -26.94
N THR A 13 11.83 -38.45 -27.60
CA THR A 13 13.10 -38.00 -27.01
C THR A 13 12.81 -37.33 -25.67
N ALA A 14 13.39 -37.87 -24.60
CA ALA A 14 13.32 -37.26 -23.28
C ALA A 14 13.75 -35.78 -23.39
N PRO A 15 13.13 -34.87 -22.62
CA PRO A 15 13.57 -33.47 -22.60
C PRO A 15 15.07 -33.42 -22.27
N PRO A 16 15.85 -32.56 -22.96
CA PRO A 16 17.29 -32.50 -22.78
C PRO A 16 17.63 -32.23 -21.32
N SER A 17 18.64 -32.94 -20.81
CA SER A 17 19.08 -32.75 -19.43
C SER A 17 19.69 -31.36 -19.24
N SER A 18 19.60 -30.77 -18.03
CA SER A 18 20.21 -29.46 -17.74
C SER A 18 21.70 -29.40 -18.10
N SER A 19 22.39 -30.54 -18.05
CA SER A 19 23.79 -30.69 -18.45
C SER A 19 24.00 -30.50 -19.95
N GLU A 20 23.18 -31.16 -20.77
CA GLU A 20 23.24 -31.05 -22.23
C GLU A 20 22.98 -29.62 -22.69
N VAL A 21 21.99 -28.96 -22.07
CA VAL A 21 21.66 -27.56 -22.41
C VAL A 21 22.80 -26.61 -22.03
N LEU A 22 23.45 -26.81 -20.88
CA LEU A 22 24.60 -25.99 -20.47
C LEU A 22 25.79 -26.17 -21.42
N GLU A 23 26.05 -27.42 -21.85
CA GLU A 23 27.11 -27.71 -22.81
C GLU A 23 26.84 -27.04 -24.16
N GLU A 24 25.60 -27.11 -24.65
CA GLU A 24 25.19 -26.42 -25.88
C GLU A 24 25.38 -24.90 -25.78
N ILE A 25 24.98 -24.30 -24.66
CA ILE A 25 25.17 -22.86 -24.39
C ILE A 25 26.66 -22.51 -24.40
N THR A 26 27.49 -23.32 -23.75
CA THR A 26 28.93 -23.08 -23.62
C THR A 26 29.64 -23.19 -24.98
N GLN A 27 29.23 -24.15 -25.80
CA GLN A 27 29.71 -24.29 -27.18
C GLN A 27 29.27 -23.08 -28.03
N LEU A 28 28.00 -22.68 -27.94
CA LEU A 28 27.47 -21.53 -28.67
C LEU A 28 28.21 -20.23 -28.30
N LEU A 29 28.47 -19.99 -27.01
CA LEU A 29 29.24 -18.82 -26.56
C LEU A 29 30.67 -18.83 -27.09
N THR A 30 31.30 -19.99 -27.12
CA THR A 30 32.68 -20.14 -27.60
C THR A 30 32.81 -19.84 -29.10
N HIS A 31 31.77 -20.10 -29.89
CA HIS A 31 31.71 -19.71 -31.31
C HIS A 31 31.27 -18.25 -31.50
N LEU A 32 30.26 -17.79 -30.75
CA LEU A 32 29.64 -16.48 -30.92
C LEU A 32 30.57 -15.33 -30.52
N LEU A 33 31.34 -15.46 -29.44
CA LEU A 33 32.27 -14.42 -28.98
C LEU A 33 33.28 -14.02 -30.08
N PRO A 34 34.03 -14.95 -30.70
CA PRO A 34 34.89 -14.64 -31.84
C PRO A 34 34.12 -14.08 -33.05
N ALA A 35 32.97 -14.68 -33.39
CA ALA A 35 32.18 -14.25 -34.54
C ALA A 35 31.71 -12.79 -34.42
N THR A 36 31.38 -12.33 -33.22
CA THR A 36 31.00 -10.93 -33.04
C THR A 36 32.17 -9.97 -33.28
N LEU A 37 33.45 -10.35 -33.13
CA LEU A 37 34.59 -9.46 -33.30
C LEU A 37 34.79 -9.00 -34.76
N SER A 38 34.35 -9.80 -35.74
CA SER A 38 34.42 -9.43 -37.16
C SER A 38 33.39 -8.39 -37.59
N ILE A 39 32.39 -8.08 -36.73
CA ILE A 39 31.34 -7.12 -37.04
C ILE A 39 31.82 -5.67 -36.85
N THR A 40 31.78 -4.90 -37.93
CA THR A 40 32.17 -3.48 -37.97
C THR A 40 30.98 -2.51 -37.89
N CYS A 41 29.76 -2.95 -38.23
CA CYS A 41 28.56 -2.13 -38.13
C CYS A 41 28.06 -2.04 -36.67
N PHE A 42 27.35 -0.96 -36.31
CA PHE A 42 26.81 -0.73 -34.95
C PHE A 42 27.82 -0.98 -33.82
N ALA A 43 29.08 -0.57 -34.02
CA ALA A 43 30.21 -0.96 -33.18
C ALA A 43 29.96 -0.81 -31.66
N SER A 44 29.40 0.33 -31.22
CA SER A 44 29.14 0.58 -29.79
C SER A 44 28.17 -0.43 -29.16
N ARG A 45 27.09 -0.79 -29.87
CA ARG A 45 26.05 -1.73 -29.39
C ARG A 45 26.58 -3.16 -29.35
N TRP A 46 27.36 -3.54 -30.36
CA TRP A 46 28.05 -4.83 -30.35
C TRP A 46 29.13 -4.91 -29.26
N GLN A 47 29.81 -3.81 -28.91
CA GLN A 47 30.71 -3.81 -27.75
C GLN A 47 29.96 -4.13 -26.46
N VAL A 48 28.77 -3.55 -26.24
CA VAL A 48 27.91 -3.85 -25.08
C VAL A 48 27.45 -5.31 -25.07
N LEU A 49 27.09 -5.88 -26.23
CA LEU A 49 26.74 -7.29 -26.33
C LEU A 49 27.95 -8.19 -26.04
N ARG A 50 29.13 -7.86 -26.58
CA ARG A 50 30.37 -8.62 -26.35
C ARG A 50 30.75 -8.67 -24.87
N SER A 51 30.69 -7.54 -24.17
CA SER A 51 30.98 -7.51 -22.74
C SER A 51 30.00 -8.39 -21.95
N LYS A 52 28.71 -8.37 -22.30
CA LYS A 52 27.68 -9.20 -21.67
C LYS A 52 27.88 -10.70 -21.96
N LEU A 53 28.21 -11.07 -23.20
CA LEU A 53 28.51 -12.47 -23.56
C LEU A 53 29.75 -12.99 -22.81
N ALA A 54 30.78 -12.15 -22.63
CA ALA A 54 31.96 -12.50 -21.86
C ALA A 54 31.64 -12.71 -20.37
N SER A 55 30.86 -11.80 -19.76
CA SER A 55 30.37 -11.96 -18.38
C SER A 55 29.55 -13.24 -18.22
N LEU A 56 28.64 -13.52 -19.16
CA LEU A 56 27.82 -14.72 -19.14
C LEU A 56 28.68 -16.00 -19.20
N LYS A 57 29.73 -16.01 -20.02
CA LYS A 57 30.67 -17.14 -20.07
C LYS A 57 31.35 -17.39 -18.72
N SER A 58 31.77 -16.33 -18.01
CA SER A 58 32.36 -16.44 -16.65
C SER A 58 31.35 -17.00 -15.66
N LEU A 59 30.12 -16.47 -15.64
CA LEU A 59 29.08 -16.90 -14.72
C LEU A 59 28.70 -18.37 -14.92
N LEU A 60 28.62 -18.83 -16.17
CA LEU A 60 28.31 -20.23 -16.47
C LEU A 60 29.44 -21.18 -16.06
N SER A 61 30.71 -20.77 -16.15
CA SER A 61 31.80 -21.56 -15.57
C SER A 61 31.68 -21.66 -14.05
N GLU A 62 31.40 -20.55 -13.37
CA GLU A 62 31.22 -20.55 -11.90
C GLU A 62 30.03 -21.42 -11.46
N ILE A 63 28.94 -21.44 -12.23
CA ILE A 63 27.80 -22.33 -12.00
C ILE A 63 28.18 -23.79 -12.21
N SER A 64 28.90 -24.09 -13.29
CA SER A 64 29.38 -25.45 -13.58
C SER A 64 30.34 -25.99 -12.50
N ASP A 65 31.09 -25.10 -11.86
CA ASP A 65 32.03 -25.42 -10.77
C ASP A 65 31.33 -25.57 -9.41
N SER A 66 30.09 -25.11 -9.29
CA SER A 66 29.32 -25.21 -8.04
C SER A 66 28.87 -26.64 -7.78
N PRO A 67 28.79 -27.11 -6.53
CA PRO A 67 28.24 -28.45 -6.24
C PRO A 67 26.73 -28.47 -6.56
N HIS A 68 26.13 -29.65 -6.81
CA HIS A 68 24.68 -29.86 -6.97
C HIS A 68 23.92 -28.99 -8.00
N TRP A 69 24.59 -28.27 -8.89
CA TRP A 69 23.91 -27.35 -9.82
C TRP A 69 22.92 -28.08 -10.74
N SER A 70 23.25 -29.27 -11.23
CA SER A 70 22.42 -30.05 -12.16
C SER A 70 21.07 -30.46 -11.56
N GLU A 71 20.99 -30.59 -10.24
CA GLU A 71 19.80 -30.97 -9.49
C GLU A 71 18.92 -29.77 -9.11
N ASN A 72 19.41 -28.54 -9.32
CA ASN A 72 18.73 -27.34 -8.87
C ASN A 72 17.46 -27.07 -9.71
N PRO A 73 16.28 -26.95 -9.07
CA PRO A 73 15.02 -26.82 -9.79
C PRO A 73 14.80 -25.45 -10.44
N LEU A 74 15.67 -24.46 -10.21
CA LEU A 74 15.59 -23.12 -10.80
C LEU A 74 16.34 -22.99 -12.13
N LEU A 75 17.29 -23.88 -12.42
CA LEU A 75 18.04 -23.85 -13.69
C LEU A 75 17.26 -24.36 -14.92
N PRO A 76 16.39 -25.38 -14.84
CA PRO A 76 15.62 -25.86 -16.00
C PRO A 76 14.82 -24.79 -16.75
N PRO A 77 14.19 -23.77 -16.13
CA PRO A 77 13.57 -22.67 -16.88
C PRO A 77 14.57 -21.61 -17.38
N LEU A 78 15.70 -21.41 -16.69
CA LEU A 78 16.67 -20.36 -17.02
C LEU A 78 17.57 -20.73 -18.20
N LEU A 79 18.08 -21.96 -18.24
CA LEU A 79 19.02 -22.40 -19.29
C LEU A 79 18.39 -22.37 -20.70
N PRO A 80 17.18 -22.91 -20.94
CA PRO A 80 16.56 -22.82 -22.27
C PRO A 80 16.22 -21.37 -22.68
N ALA A 81 15.82 -20.53 -21.72
CA ALA A 81 15.58 -19.11 -21.98
C ALA A 81 16.88 -18.40 -22.40
N LEU A 82 18.00 -18.72 -21.76
CA LEU A 82 19.31 -18.23 -22.14
C LEU A 82 19.74 -18.72 -23.53
N LEU A 83 19.60 -20.02 -23.79
CA LEU A 83 19.91 -20.61 -25.09
C LEU A 83 19.11 -19.93 -26.21
N SER A 84 17.81 -19.73 -26.03
CA SER A 84 16.97 -19.03 -27.01
C SER A 84 17.42 -17.58 -27.26
N THR A 85 17.86 -16.88 -26.20
CA THR A 85 18.39 -15.52 -26.31
C THR A 85 19.69 -15.50 -27.10
N LEU A 86 20.60 -16.44 -26.82
CA LEU A 86 21.88 -16.57 -27.52
C LEU A 86 21.71 -16.93 -28.99
N ARG A 87 20.79 -17.84 -29.34
CA ARG A 87 20.45 -18.16 -30.73
C ARG A 87 19.91 -16.94 -31.48
N ARG A 88 19.16 -16.07 -30.80
CA ARG A 88 18.70 -14.81 -31.39
C ARG A 88 19.84 -13.82 -31.61
N VAL A 89 20.80 -13.74 -30.68
CA VAL A 89 22.03 -12.94 -30.86
C VAL A 89 22.88 -13.48 -32.01
N GLU A 90 23.01 -14.81 -32.14
CA GLU A 90 23.68 -15.47 -33.28
C GLU A 90 23.04 -15.08 -34.62
N THR A 91 21.71 -15.09 -34.68
CA THR A 91 20.96 -14.66 -35.88
C THR A 91 21.24 -13.19 -36.21
N LEU A 92 21.30 -12.30 -35.22
CA LEU A 92 21.66 -10.89 -35.42
C LEU A 92 23.12 -10.74 -35.88
N CYS A 93 24.02 -11.58 -35.38
CA CYS A 93 25.43 -11.61 -35.76
C CYS A 93 25.59 -11.99 -37.24
N GLN A 94 24.86 -13.00 -37.71
CA GLN A 94 24.84 -13.42 -39.12
C GLN A 94 24.31 -12.31 -40.03
N HIS A 95 23.17 -11.69 -39.68
CA HIS A 95 22.62 -10.57 -40.45
C HIS A 95 23.55 -9.34 -40.54
N CYS A 96 24.36 -9.09 -39.52
CA CYS A 96 25.36 -8.02 -39.54
C CYS A 96 26.62 -8.34 -40.33
N SER A 97 26.89 -9.64 -40.54
CA SER A 97 28.04 -10.12 -41.30
C SER A 97 27.74 -10.23 -42.80
N ASP A 98 26.46 -10.36 -43.16
CA ASP A 98 26.00 -10.53 -44.53
C ASP A 98 25.81 -9.19 -45.24
N ALA A 99 26.72 -8.83 -46.15
CA ALA A 99 26.72 -7.55 -46.86
C ALA A 99 25.48 -7.34 -47.77
N SER A 100 24.74 -8.41 -48.04
CA SER A 100 23.56 -8.43 -48.90
C SER A 100 22.24 -8.09 -48.18
N PHE A 101 22.24 -8.10 -46.83
CA PHE A 101 21.02 -8.06 -46.04
C PHE A 101 20.66 -6.64 -45.58
N SER A 102 19.79 -5.96 -46.33
CA SER A 102 19.27 -4.62 -46.02
C SER A 102 18.09 -4.68 -45.03
N ARG A 103 18.34 -5.05 -43.77
CA ARG A 103 17.35 -4.83 -42.70
C ARG A 103 17.29 -3.34 -42.34
N GLY A 104 16.10 -2.83 -42.03
CA GLY A 104 15.93 -1.43 -41.62
C GLY A 104 16.87 -1.06 -40.46
N LYS A 105 17.67 0.00 -40.61
CA LYS A 105 18.70 0.43 -39.65
C LYS A 105 18.14 0.70 -38.24
N LEU A 106 16.91 1.22 -38.14
CA LEU A 106 16.24 1.46 -36.86
C LEU A 106 15.76 0.16 -36.20
N LEU A 107 15.22 -0.76 -37.00
CA LEU A 107 14.79 -2.08 -36.51
C LEU A 107 15.98 -2.84 -35.94
N MET A 108 17.12 -2.86 -36.65
CA MET A 108 18.33 -3.53 -36.18
C MET A 108 18.86 -2.92 -34.87
N GLN A 109 18.81 -1.58 -34.73
CA GLN A 109 19.20 -0.94 -33.47
C GLN A 109 18.28 -1.33 -32.32
N SER A 110 16.97 -1.38 -32.55
CA SER A 110 16.01 -1.85 -31.54
C SER A 110 16.28 -3.29 -31.15
N ASP A 111 16.51 -4.18 -32.13
CA ASP A 111 16.80 -5.59 -31.86
C ASP A 111 18.08 -5.79 -31.04
N LEU A 112 19.13 -5.00 -31.32
CA LEU A 112 20.38 -5.03 -30.55
C LEU A 112 20.17 -4.51 -29.12
N ASP A 113 19.37 -3.46 -28.93
CA ASP A 113 19.04 -2.95 -27.58
C ASP A 113 18.22 -3.98 -26.79
N MET A 114 17.22 -4.59 -27.43
CA MET A 114 16.42 -5.62 -26.79
C MET A 114 17.27 -6.84 -26.44
N ALA A 115 18.18 -7.27 -27.33
CA ALA A 115 19.15 -8.33 -27.06
C ALA A 115 20.05 -8.01 -25.86
N ALA A 116 20.56 -6.78 -25.78
CA ALA A 116 21.34 -6.33 -24.63
C ALA A 116 20.50 -6.35 -23.34
N GLY A 117 19.23 -5.97 -23.42
CA GLY A 117 18.27 -6.04 -22.31
C GLY A 117 18.02 -7.47 -21.82
N TRP A 118 17.72 -8.40 -22.74
CA TRP A 118 17.50 -9.81 -22.39
C TRP A 118 18.76 -10.46 -21.80
N LEU A 119 19.94 -10.23 -22.37
CA LEU A 119 21.20 -10.72 -21.80
C LEU A 119 21.46 -10.13 -20.42
N SER A 120 21.17 -8.83 -20.20
CA SER A 120 21.30 -8.21 -18.87
C SER A 120 20.40 -8.88 -17.85
N LYS A 121 19.15 -9.19 -18.22
CA LYS A 121 18.23 -9.91 -17.35
C LYS A 121 18.78 -11.29 -16.97
N GLN A 122 19.23 -12.07 -17.97
CA GLN A 122 19.78 -13.41 -17.71
C GLN A 122 21.04 -13.35 -16.85
N ILE A 123 21.94 -12.38 -17.09
CA ILE A 123 23.13 -12.16 -16.25
C ILE A 123 22.72 -11.89 -14.80
N ASN A 124 21.77 -10.98 -14.57
CA ASN A 124 21.30 -10.67 -13.23
C ASN A 124 20.66 -11.89 -12.53
N ASP A 125 19.89 -12.70 -13.27
CA ASP A 125 19.24 -13.90 -12.74
C ASP A 125 20.30 -14.96 -12.32
N LEU A 126 21.35 -15.14 -13.12
CA LEU A 126 22.48 -16.04 -12.82
C LEU A 126 23.35 -15.52 -11.67
N GLU A 127 23.66 -14.22 -11.64
CA GLU A 127 24.39 -13.58 -10.53
C GLU A 127 23.63 -13.71 -9.20
N LEU A 128 22.31 -13.53 -9.22
CA LEU A 128 21.46 -13.73 -8.05
C LEU A 128 21.54 -15.18 -7.57
N LEU A 129 21.48 -16.13 -8.50
CA LEU A 129 21.55 -17.56 -8.21
C LEU A 129 22.90 -17.94 -7.57
N LEU A 130 24.02 -17.39 -8.05
CA LEU A 130 25.34 -17.58 -7.42
C LEU A 130 25.42 -16.91 -6.04
N ARG A 131 25.05 -15.63 -5.93
CA ARG A 131 25.14 -14.85 -4.69
C ARG A 131 24.25 -15.38 -3.57
N SER A 132 23.13 -15.99 -3.91
CA SER A 132 22.22 -16.60 -2.95
C SER A 132 22.80 -17.86 -2.28
N GLY A 133 23.81 -18.49 -2.88
CA GLY A 133 24.41 -19.72 -2.39
C GLY A 133 23.52 -20.96 -2.56
N VAL A 134 22.39 -20.84 -3.25
CA VAL A 134 21.38 -21.91 -3.44
C VAL A 134 21.97 -23.11 -4.19
N LEU A 135 23.02 -22.93 -4.98
CA LEU A 135 23.76 -24.04 -5.60
C LEU A 135 24.57 -24.85 -4.59
N HIS A 136 25.03 -24.25 -3.48
CA HIS A 136 25.97 -24.91 -2.58
C HIS A 136 25.31 -25.90 -1.60
N GLN A 137 23.98 -26.01 -1.61
CA GLN A 137 23.22 -26.94 -0.78
C GLN A 137 22.18 -27.67 -1.64
N SER A 138 21.88 -28.93 -1.31
CA SER A 138 20.87 -29.72 -2.02
C SER A 138 19.49 -29.09 -1.84
N THR A 139 19.03 -28.32 -2.82
CA THR A 139 17.74 -27.64 -2.75
C THR A 139 16.62 -28.49 -3.33
N ALA A 140 15.81 -29.09 -2.45
CA ALA A 140 14.57 -29.72 -2.87
C ALA A 140 13.53 -28.67 -3.32
N ILE A 141 12.53 -29.13 -4.09
CA ILE A 141 11.34 -28.34 -4.46
C ILE A 141 10.55 -27.90 -3.21
N VAL A 142 10.67 -28.66 -2.12
CA VAL A 142 10.17 -28.33 -0.78
C VAL A 142 11.37 -27.87 0.04
N LEU A 143 11.33 -26.62 0.50
CA LEU A 143 12.37 -26.06 1.37
C LEU A 143 12.34 -26.77 2.72
N SER A 144 13.46 -27.40 3.11
CA SER A 144 13.67 -27.89 4.47
C SER A 144 13.70 -26.69 5.41
N ARG A 145 12.74 -26.62 6.32
CA ARG A 145 12.58 -25.48 7.21
C ARG A 145 13.70 -25.47 8.25
N PRO A 146 14.24 -24.29 8.59
CA PRO A 146 15.06 -24.17 9.78
C PRO A 146 14.21 -24.48 11.01
N ASN A 147 14.78 -25.20 11.97
CA ASN A 147 14.10 -25.46 13.23
C ASN A 147 14.00 -24.15 14.04
N PRO A 148 13.07 -24.03 15.00
CA PRO A 148 12.99 -22.85 15.88
C PRO A 148 14.28 -22.60 16.70
N SER A 149 15.16 -23.60 16.78
CA SER A 149 16.48 -23.54 17.43
C SER A 149 17.64 -23.35 16.44
N SER A 150 17.37 -23.12 15.15
CA SER A 150 18.39 -22.99 14.11
C SER A 150 19.26 -21.74 14.30
N SER A 151 20.48 -21.82 13.79
CA SER A 151 21.42 -20.70 13.80
C SER A 151 20.91 -19.53 12.98
N LYS A 152 21.38 -18.32 13.29
CA LYS A 152 21.02 -17.10 12.54
C LYS A 152 21.49 -17.21 11.08
N GLU A 153 22.61 -17.89 10.85
CA GLU A 153 23.22 -18.12 9.55
C GLU A 153 22.34 -19.03 8.67
N GLU A 154 21.83 -20.13 9.22
CA GLU A 154 20.87 -21.02 8.54
C GLU A 154 19.59 -20.27 8.16
N LEU A 155 19.05 -19.47 9.07
CA LEU A 155 17.85 -18.68 8.81
C LEU A 155 18.11 -17.61 7.74
N THR A 156 19.27 -16.97 7.77
CA THR A 156 19.69 -15.98 6.76
C THR A 156 19.80 -16.62 5.38
N PHE A 157 20.39 -17.81 5.29
CA PHE A 157 20.47 -18.57 4.05
C PHE A 157 19.08 -18.95 3.54
N PHE A 158 18.21 -19.45 4.40
CA PHE A 158 16.83 -19.79 4.06
C PHE A 158 16.06 -18.59 3.51
N ILE A 159 16.19 -17.41 4.12
CA ILE A 159 15.59 -16.16 3.62
C ILE A 159 16.16 -15.81 2.24
N LYS A 160 17.47 -15.92 2.03
CA LYS A 160 18.09 -15.67 0.72
C LYS A 160 17.61 -16.64 -0.36
N ASP A 161 17.45 -17.93 -0.05
CA ASP A 161 16.87 -18.92 -0.97
C ASP A 161 15.41 -18.57 -1.29
N LEU A 162 14.59 -18.23 -0.29
CA LEU A 162 13.21 -17.80 -0.48
C LEU A 162 13.09 -16.62 -1.45
N PHE A 163 13.84 -15.54 -1.23
CA PHE A 163 13.80 -14.36 -2.08
C PHE A 163 14.35 -14.63 -3.48
N THR A 164 15.35 -15.52 -3.60
CA THR A 164 15.85 -15.97 -4.91
C THR A 164 14.73 -16.66 -5.69
N ARG A 165 14.01 -17.60 -5.07
CA ARG A 165 12.85 -18.27 -5.68
C ARG A 165 11.71 -17.31 -6.02
N LEU A 166 11.50 -16.27 -5.22
CA LEU A 166 10.50 -15.22 -5.49
C LEU A 166 10.87 -14.38 -6.73
N GLN A 167 12.16 -14.13 -6.93
CA GLN A 167 12.67 -13.32 -8.05
C GLN A 167 12.73 -14.13 -9.36
N ILE A 168 13.45 -15.25 -9.36
CA ILE A 168 13.74 -16.04 -10.59
C ILE A 168 12.83 -17.26 -10.78
N GLY A 169 12.17 -17.74 -9.72
CA GLY A 169 11.35 -18.95 -9.80
C GLY A 169 10.09 -18.76 -10.64
N GLY A 170 9.63 -19.86 -11.24
CA GLY A 170 8.30 -19.93 -11.87
C GLY A 170 7.16 -19.77 -10.85
N LEU A 171 5.92 -19.71 -11.36
CA LEU A 171 4.72 -19.44 -10.54
C LEU A 171 4.60 -20.34 -9.30
N GLU A 172 4.86 -21.63 -9.45
CA GLU A 172 4.84 -22.60 -8.34
C GLU A 172 5.90 -22.32 -7.26
N PHE A 173 7.11 -21.94 -7.66
CA PHE A 173 8.18 -21.58 -6.72
C PHE A 173 7.87 -20.29 -5.98
N LYS A 174 7.30 -19.29 -6.66
CA LYS A 174 6.85 -18.05 -6.02
C LYS A 174 5.76 -18.33 -5.00
N ARG A 175 4.78 -19.18 -5.34
CA ARG A 175 3.69 -19.54 -4.42
C ARG A 175 4.23 -20.23 -3.15
N LYS A 176 4.99 -21.32 -3.32
CA LYS A 176 5.57 -22.06 -2.19
C LYS A 176 6.55 -21.22 -1.37
N GLY A 177 7.29 -20.33 -2.04
CA GLY A 177 8.16 -19.36 -1.39
C GLY A 177 7.39 -18.37 -0.52
N LEU A 178 6.30 -17.79 -1.03
CA LEU A 178 5.43 -16.91 -0.23
C LEU A 178 4.76 -17.65 0.93
N GLU A 179 4.26 -18.87 0.72
CA GLU A 179 3.67 -19.69 1.79
C GLU A 179 4.68 -19.96 2.92
N SER A 180 5.92 -20.30 2.54
CA SER A 180 7.01 -20.54 3.49
C SER A 180 7.43 -19.25 4.22
N LEU A 181 7.42 -18.11 3.52
CA LEU A 181 7.69 -16.79 4.10
C LEU A 181 6.60 -16.38 5.10
N ILE A 182 5.32 -16.55 4.75
CA ILE A 182 4.19 -16.26 5.64
C ILE A 182 4.29 -17.09 6.91
N GLN A 183 4.60 -18.39 6.77
CA GLN A 183 4.77 -19.26 7.92
C GLN A 183 5.94 -18.81 8.80
N LEU A 184 7.09 -18.50 8.20
CA LEU A 184 8.24 -17.98 8.94
C LEU A 184 7.88 -16.72 9.75
N LEU A 185 7.19 -15.77 9.11
CA LEU A 185 6.76 -14.52 9.74
C LEU A 185 5.69 -14.72 10.82
N SER A 186 4.97 -15.84 10.80
CA SER A 186 3.94 -16.16 11.80
C SER A 186 4.53 -16.83 13.05
N ASP A 187 5.68 -17.50 12.92
CA ASP A 187 6.27 -18.32 13.99
C ASP A 187 7.14 -17.50 14.96
N ASP A 188 7.84 -16.45 14.49
CA ASP A 188 8.74 -15.63 15.32
C ASP A 188 8.90 -14.19 14.82
N ASP A 189 8.66 -13.20 15.69
CA ASP A 189 8.84 -11.77 15.38
C ASP A 189 10.29 -11.41 15.03
N LYS A 190 11.30 -12.14 15.56
CA LYS A 190 12.71 -11.87 15.22
C LYS A 190 13.05 -12.25 13.79
N SER A 191 12.35 -13.24 13.23
CA SER A 191 12.50 -13.64 11.83
C SER A 191 12.13 -12.49 10.89
N ALA A 192 11.11 -11.69 11.26
CA ALA A 192 10.65 -10.55 10.48
C ALA A 192 11.70 -9.43 10.39
N VAL A 193 12.43 -9.19 11.48
CA VAL A 193 13.57 -8.26 11.49
C VAL A 193 14.68 -8.72 10.55
N LEU A 194 14.95 -10.03 10.50
CA LEU A 194 15.95 -10.59 9.60
C LEU A 194 15.49 -10.57 8.14
N VAL A 195 14.21 -10.89 7.88
CA VAL A 195 13.59 -10.78 6.56
C VAL A 195 13.67 -9.35 6.04
N ALA A 196 13.42 -8.34 6.88
CA ALA A 196 13.51 -6.96 6.46
C ALA A 196 14.95 -6.52 6.12
N LYS A 197 15.97 -7.10 6.77
CA LYS A 197 17.39 -6.77 6.54
C LYS A 197 18.02 -7.52 5.38
N GLU A 198 17.76 -8.83 5.28
CA GLU A 198 18.42 -9.72 4.32
C GLU A 198 17.55 -10.01 3.10
N GLY A 199 16.23 -9.85 3.23
CA GLY A 199 15.27 -10.09 2.17
C GLY A 199 15.13 -8.91 1.21
N ASN A 200 14.79 -9.22 -0.04
CA ASN A 200 14.50 -8.19 -1.04
C ASN A 200 13.05 -7.73 -0.92
N VAL A 201 12.79 -6.78 -0.02
CA VAL A 201 11.44 -6.23 0.24
C VAL A 201 10.86 -5.57 -1.02
N SER A 202 11.70 -4.97 -1.86
CA SER A 202 11.30 -4.42 -3.17
C SER A 202 10.65 -5.46 -4.07
N CYS A 203 11.22 -6.68 -4.13
CA CYS A 203 10.62 -7.80 -4.85
C CYS A 203 9.24 -8.15 -4.30
N LEU A 204 9.08 -8.17 -2.97
CA LEU A 204 7.79 -8.47 -2.35
C LEU A 204 6.73 -7.40 -2.70
N ILE A 205 7.12 -6.12 -2.73
CA ILE A 205 6.24 -5.01 -3.12
C ILE A 205 5.90 -5.08 -4.62
N SER A 206 6.83 -5.49 -5.47
CA SER A 206 6.55 -5.69 -6.90
C SER A 206 5.47 -6.76 -7.16
N LEU A 207 5.33 -7.74 -6.26
CA LEU A 207 4.28 -8.76 -6.32
C LEU A 207 2.90 -8.25 -5.88
N LEU A 208 2.82 -7.03 -5.33
CA LEU A 208 1.56 -6.35 -5.05
C LEU A 208 0.95 -5.69 -6.29
N ASP A 209 1.71 -5.53 -7.38
CA ASP A 209 1.20 -4.89 -8.59
C ASP A 209 0.00 -5.65 -9.18
N LEU A 210 -0.95 -4.92 -9.76
CA LEU A 210 -2.20 -5.48 -10.29
C LEU A 210 -1.97 -6.45 -11.46
N ASN A 211 -0.81 -6.34 -12.11
CA ASN A 211 -0.38 -7.21 -13.20
C ASN A 211 0.11 -8.58 -12.71
N ALA A 212 0.31 -8.76 -11.39
CA ALA A 212 0.72 -10.05 -10.84
C ALA A 212 -0.46 -11.03 -10.78
N HIS A 213 -0.16 -12.34 -10.79
CA HIS A 213 -1.18 -13.38 -10.67
C HIS A 213 -1.93 -13.24 -9.35
N ASP A 214 -3.27 -13.28 -9.38
CA ASP A 214 -4.12 -13.03 -8.22
C ASP A 214 -3.68 -13.81 -6.98
N SER A 215 -3.48 -15.13 -7.11
CA SER A 215 -3.05 -15.98 -5.99
C SER A 215 -1.72 -15.55 -5.36
N LEU A 216 -0.77 -15.03 -6.15
CA LEU A 216 0.52 -14.56 -5.62
C LEU A 216 0.36 -13.23 -4.91
N ARG A 217 -0.49 -12.35 -5.45
CA ARG A 217 -0.80 -11.05 -4.84
C ARG A 217 -1.44 -11.23 -3.47
N GLU A 218 -2.40 -12.15 -3.32
CA GLU A 218 -3.03 -12.40 -2.01
C GLU A 218 -2.01 -12.86 -0.95
N LEU A 219 -1.09 -13.76 -1.33
CA LEU A 219 -0.03 -14.23 -0.46
C LEU A 219 0.99 -13.11 -0.17
N ALA A 220 1.34 -12.29 -1.16
CA ALA A 220 2.25 -11.16 -0.97
C ALA A 220 1.68 -10.12 0.00
N VAL A 221 0.39 -9.76 -0.14
CA VAL A 221 -0.31 -8.87 0.80
C VAL A 221 -0.28 -9.45 2.22
N HIS A 222 -0.50 -10.76 2.36
CA HIS A 222 -0.45 -11.43 3.66
C HIS A 222 0.96 -11.41 4.28
N ALA A 223 1.99 -11.69 3.49
CA ALA A 223 3.37 -11.62 3.95
C ALA A 223 3.74 -10.18 4.38
N VAL A 224 3.36 -9.18 3.59
CA VAL A 224 3.57 -7.77 3.92
C VAL A 224 2.84 -7.38 5.19
N SER A 225 1.58 -7.78 5.37
CA SER A 225 0.80 -7.44 6.58
C SER A 225 1.43 -8.01 7.85
N LEU A 226 1.98 -9.23 7.79
CA LEU A 226 2.71 -9.82 8.92
C LEU A 226 4.04 -9.10 9.16
N LEU A 227 4.79 -8.81 8.10
CA LEU A 227 6.08 -8.15 8.18
C LEU A 227 5.97 -6.78 8.86
N VAL A 228 5.02 -5.93 8.46
CA VAL A 228 4.86 -4.59 9.06
C VAL A 228 4.28 -4.59 10.48
N SER A 229 3.59 -5.67 10.85
CA SER A 229 2.98 -5.83 12.18
C SER A 229 3.97 -6.34 13.23
N SER A 230 5.08 -6.94 12.80
CA SER A 230 6.11 -7.51 13.69
C SER A 230 6.96 -6.48 14.45
N GLY A 231 7.12 -5.26 13.94
CA GLY A 231 7.92 -4.23 14.61
C GLY A 231 8.26 -3.03 13.75
N ASP A 232 8.98 -2.07 14.35
CA ASP A 232 9.24 -0.76 13.74
C ASP A 232 10.25 -0.82 12.59
N LEU A 233 11.30 -1.64 12.69
CA LEU A 233 12.31 -1.74 11.61
C LEU A 233 11.71 -2.30 10.31
N PRO A 234 11.01 -3.45 10.30
CA PRO A 234 10.35 -3.95 9.09
C PRO A 234 9.35 -2.96 8.51
N ARG A 235 8.58 -2.30 9.38
CA ARG A 235 7.61 -1.27 8.98
C ARG A 235 8.26 -0.12 8.22
N LYS A 236 9.37 0.42 8.74
CA LYS A 236 10.12 1.49 8.10
C LYS A 236 10.64 1.09 6.72
N ILE A 237 11.25 -0.10 6.61
CA ILE A 237 11.81 -0.59 5.33
C ILE A 237 10.71 -0.78 4.29
N VAL A 238 9.58 -1.40 4.67
CA VAL A 238 8.43 -1.59 3.77
C VAL A 238 7.85 -0.25 3.29
N PHE A 239 7.83 0.76 4.17
CA PHE A 239 7.39 2.11 3.80
C PHE A 239 8.37 2.80 2.83
N GLU A 240 9.68 2.74 3.10
CA GLU A 240 10.73 3.34 2.26
C GLU A 240 10.78 2.72 0.86
N GLU A 241 10.47 1.42 0.74
CA GLU A 241 10.36 0.72 -0.54
C GLU A 241 9.04 1.02 -1.29
N GLY A 242 8.16 1.86 -0.75
CA GLY A 242 6.99 2.37 -1.44
C GLY A 242 5.75 1.48 -1.41
N ALA A 243 5.59 0.62 -0.39
CA ALA A 243 4.45 -0.30 -0.30
C ALA A 243 3.07 0.39 -0.19
N LEU A 244 3.00 1.63 0.31
CA LEU A 244 1.73 2.29 0.65
C LEU A 244 0.81 2.45 -0.57
N GLY A 245 1.32 2.89 -1.71
CA GLY A 245 0.54 3.10 -2.93
C GLY A 245 -0.10 1.81 -3.46
N PRO A 246 0.68 0.73 -3.71
CA PRO A 246 0.14 -0.57 -4.09
C PRO A 246 -0.88 -1.13 -3.10
N LEU A 247 -0.62 -1.02 -1.79
CA LEU A 247 -1.55 -1.50 -0.76
C LEU A 247 -2.91 -0.77 -0.82
N LEU A 248 -2.89 0.56 -0.95
CA LEU A 248 -4.13 1.35 -1.03
C LEU A 248 -4.95 1.00 -2.28
N ARG A 249 -4.29 0.84 -3.43
CA ARG A 249 -4.94 0.39 -4.67
C ARG A 249 -5.57 -1.01 -4.53
N ILE A 250 -4.92 -1.91 -3.78
CA ILE A 250 -5.47 -3.24 -3.49
C ILE A 250 -6.75 -3.12 -2.65
N ILE A 251 -6.81 -2.22 -1.67
CA ILE A 251 -8.02 -2.00 -0.85
C ILE A 251 -9.20 -1.57 -1.74
N GLU A 252 -8.96 -0.82 -2.81
CA GLU A 252 -10.01 -0.42 -3.77
C GLU A 252 -10.50 -1.58 -4.64
N CYS A 253 -9.59 -2.37 -5.21
CA CYS A 253 -9.89 -3.27 -6.34
C CYS A 253 -9.89 -4.78 -6.01
N SER A 254 -9.69 -5.20 -4.76
CA SER A 254 -9.51 -6.63 -4.40
C SER A 254 -10.73 -7.28 -3.74
N SER A 255 -10.63 -8.58 -3.44
CA SER A 255 -11.65 -9.35 -2.70
C SER A 255 -11.59 -9.02 -1.20
N ALA A 256 -12.70 -9.22 -0.47
CA ALA A 256 -12.81 -8.94 0.96
C ALA A 256 -11.62 -9.44 1.85
N PRO A 257 -11.12 -10.69 1.72
CA PRO A 257 -10.02 -11.17 2.57
C PRO A 257 -8.68 -10.48 2.28
N VAL A 258 -8.47 -10.02 1.04
CA VAL A 258 -7.25 -9.31 0.64
C VAL A 258 -7.33 -7.85 1.06
N LYS A 259 -8.52 -7.22 0.92
CA LYS A 259 -8.78 -5.86 1.43
C LYS A 259 -8.49 -5.76 2.92
N GLU A 260 -8.89 -6.74 3.71
CA GLU A 260 -8.65 -6.76 5.16
C GLU A 260 -7.15 -6.77 5.49
N LYS A 261 -6.39 -7.69 4.88
CA LYS A 261 -4.94 -7.77 5.11
C LYS A 261 -4.20 -6.53 4.61
N ALA A 262 -4.61 -5.97 3.46
CA ALA A 262 -4.05 -4.73 2.96
C ALA A 262 -4.35 -3.55 3.90
N ALA A 263 -5.58 -3.46 4.42
CA ALA A 263 -5.95 -2.45 5.43
C ALA A 263 -5.15 -2.61 6.72
N MET A 264 -4.93 -3.84 7.19
CA MET A 264 -4.08 -4.11 8.36
C MET A 264 -2.64 -3.65 8.12
N ALA A 265 -2.09 -3.91 6.92
CA ALA A 265 -0.76 -3.47 6.58
C ALA A 265 -0.64 -1.93 6.57
N VAL A 266 -1.63 -1.24 5.98
CA VAL A 266 -1.69 0.22 5.98
C VAL A 266 -1.83 0.77 7.40
N GLU A 267 -2.67 0.16 8.24
CA GLU A 267 -2.79 0.52 9.66
C GLU A 267 -1.46 0.40 10.39
N SER A 268 -0.79 -0.74 10.26
CA SER A 268 0.52 -0.96 10.89
C SER A 268 1.57 0.04 10.39
N ILE A 269 1.66 0.31 9.08
CA ILE A 269 2.60 1.30 8.51
C ILE A 269 2.40 2.69 9.11
N THR A 270 1.16 3.08 9.31
CA THR A 270 0.76 4.45 9.68
C THR A 270 0.50 4.63 11.16
N ALA A 271 0.54 3.53 11.94
CA ALA A 271 0.71 3.58 13.38
C ALA A 271 2.05 4.23 13.77
N ASP A 272 3.03 4.23 12.86
CA ASP A 272 4.22 5.06 12.99
C ASP A 272 3.89 6.53 12.67
N PRO A 273 4.07 7.46 13.64
CA PRO A 273 3.79 8.88 13.42
C PRO A 273 4.57 9.48 12.24
N ASP A 274 5.78 9.00 11.97
CA ASP A 274 6.63 9.50 10.88
C ASP A 274 6.04 9.20 9.50
N ASN A 275 5.15 8.20 9.40
CA ASN A 275 4.49 7.78 8.16
C ASN A 275 3.05 8.29 8.05
N ALA A 276 2.47 8.83 9.14
CA ALA A 276 1.05 9.21 9.19
C ALA A 276 0.67 10.31 8.17
N TRP A 277 1.63 11.17 7.79
CA TRP A 277 1.40 12.19 6.76
C TRP A 277 1.17 11.58 5.37
N ALA A 278 1.75 10.41 5.09
CA ALA A 278 1.77 9.84 3.75
C ALA A 278 0.35 9.49 3.25
N ILE A 279 -0.54 9.13 4.17
CA ILE A 279 -1.95 8.86 3.88
C ILE A 279 -2.64 10.07 3.26
N SER A 280 -2.26 11.29 3.66
CA SER A 280 -2.93 12.52 3.21
C SER A 280 -2.86 12.70 1.68
N ALA A 281 -1.86 12.11 1.04
CA ALA A 281 -1.71 12.09 -0.41
C ALA A 281 -2.70 11.15 -1.12
N TYR A 282 -3.26 10.16 -0.41
CA TYR A 282 -4.04 9.06 -0.98
C TYR A 282 -5.49 8.98 -0.47
N VAL A 283 -6.00 10.04 0.17
CA VAL A 283 -7.37 10.08 0.72
C VAL A 283 -8.45 9.97 -0.37
N GLU A 284 -8.16 10.33 -1.63
CA GLU A 284 -9.10 10.15 -2.74
C GLU A 284 -9.44 8.67 -2.95
N ASP A 285 -8.43 7.81 -2.87
CA ASP A 285 -8.54 6.36 -3.12
C ASP A 285 -9.36 5.66 -2.01
N ILE A 286 -9.27 6.18 -0.78
CA ILE A 286 -9.99 5.67 0.40
C ILE A 286 -11.53 5.85 0.25
N ARG A 287 -11.99 6.85 -0.51
CA ARG A 287 -13.43 7.13 -0.70
C ARG A 287 -14.15 5.98 -1.43
N VAL A 288 -13.50 5.36 -2.41
CA VAL A 288 -14.07 4.27 -3.20
C VAL A 288 -13.99 2.95 -2.44
N ALA A 289 -12.88 2.71 -1.75
CA ALA A 289 -12.64 1.51 -0.95
C ALA A 289 -13.69 1.25 0.15
N LEU A 290 -14.25 2.31 0.75
CA LEU A 290 -15.13 2.23 1.94
C LEU A 290 -16.63 2.32 1.62
N ALA A 291 -17.00 2.23 0.33
CA ALA A 291 -18.41 2.24 -0.09
C ALA A 291 -19.16 0.94 0.25
N GLU A 292 -18.46 -0.17 0.56
CA GLU A 292 -19.07 -1.45 0.94
C GLU A 292 -19.24 -1.58 2.45
N GLU A 293 -20.47 -1.35 2.96
CA GLU A 293 -20.83 -1.38 4.39
C GLU A 293 -20.60 -2.73 5.09
N SER A 294 -20.37 -3.83 4.36
CA SER A 294 -20.27 -5.19 4.92
C SER A 294 -18.83 -5.72 5.06
N CYS A 295 -17.80 -4.94 4.72
CA CYS A 295 -16.43 -5.44 4.74
C CYS A 295 -15.76 -5.32 6.14
N PRO A 296 -15.15 -6.40 6.69
CA PRO A 296 -14.40 -6.35 7.96
C PRO A 296 -13.18 -5.42 7.91
N CYS A 297 -12.71 -5.04 6.71
CA CYS A 297 -11.69 -4.02 6.55
C CYS A 297 -12.15 -2.62 7.03
N PHE A 298 -13.47 -2.36 7.11
CA PHE A 298 -13.99 -1.09 7.57
C PHE A 298 -13.59 -0.79 9.03
N ASP A 299 -13.64 -1.78 9.91
CA ASP A 299 -13.24 -1.61 11.32
C ASP A 299 -11.74 -1.35 11.44
N THR A 300 -10.94 -1.94 10.55
CA THR A 300 -9.49 -1.70 10.46
C THR A 300 -9.19 -0.28 10.00
N VAL A 301 -9.91 0.23 8.99
CA VAL A 301 -9.77 1.62 8.53
C VAL A 301 -10.34 2.63 9.54
N ALA A 302 -11.37 2.24 10.31
CA ALA A 302 -11.87 3.03 11.42
C ALA A 302 -10.85 3.14 12.56
N ARG A 303 -10.23 2.02 12.96
CA ARG A 303 -9.12 2.00 13.95
C ARG A 303 -7.93 2.81 13.48
N PHE A 304 -7.56 2.69 12.21
CA PHE A 304 -6.55 3.53 11.56
C PHE A 304 -6.84 5.02 11.75
N TRP A 305 -8.06 5.46 11.47
CA TRP A 305 -8.44 6.87 11.62
C TRP A 305 -8.57 7.30 13.09
N GLU A 306 -8.93 6.38 13.98
CA GLU A 306 -8.87 6.59 15.43
C GLU A 306 -7.43 6.72 15.94
N CYS A 307 -6.46 6.01 15.35
CA CYS A 307 -5.03 6.12 15.63
C CYS A 307 -4.45 7.48 15.20
N ILE A 308 -4.98 8.08 14.13
CA ILE A 308 -4.67 9.48 13.75
C ILE A 308 -5.27 10.47 14.77
N GLY A 309 -6.25 10.07 15.58
CA GLY A 309 -6.75 10.88 16.70
C GLY A 309 -5.84 10.84 17.93
N PRO A 310 -5.76 11.91 18.74
CA PRO A 310 -5.07 11.86 20.04
C PRO A 310 -5.72 10.79 20.94
N ARG A 311 -4.95 9.76 21.32
CA ARG A 311 -5.36 8.78 22.33
C ARG A 311 -5.42 9.48 23.70
N LYS A 312 -6.40 9.08 24.53
CA LYS A 312 -6.57 9.61 25.89
C LYS A 312 -5.26 9.50 26.67
N SER A 313 -4.87 10.61 27.26
CA SER A 313 -3.65 10.84 28.04
C SER A 313 -3.45 9.78 29.12
N GLY A 314 -2.42 8.94 28.93
CA GLY A 314 -1.98 7.95 29.92
C GLY A 314 -0.55 7.45 29.72
N GLN A 315 0.07 7.67 28.55
CA GLN A 315 1.49 7.35 28.33
C GLN A 315 2.23 8.60 27.84
N LEU A 316 2.84 9.28 28.80
CA LEU A 316 3.80 10.34 28.59
C LEU A 316 5.05 9.80 27.88
N HIS A 317 5.46 10.57 26.86
CA HIS A 317 6.81 10.70 26.25
C HIS A 317 6.79 10.48 24.73
N ASN A 318 6.63 11.57 23.98
CA ASN A 318 7.61 12.00 22.97
C ASN A 318 7.17 13.32 22.31
N HIS A 319 8.09 14.28 22.30
CA HIS A 319 7.93 15.64 21.76
C HIS A 319 7.77 15.69 20.23
N SER A 320 8.07 14.58 19.53
CA SER A 320 7.88 14.42 18.08
C SER A 320 6.41 14.23 17.67
N ARG A 321 5.59 13.59 18.50
CA ARG A 321 4.17 13.28 18.18
C ARG A 321 3.30 14.52 17.92
N PHE A 322 3.68 15.69 18.44
CA PHE A 322 2.94 16.94 18.23
C PHE A 322 3.35 17.71 16.96
N HIS A 323 4.41 17.27 16.26
CA HIS A 323 4.86 17.91 15.02
C HIS A 323 4.03 17.44 13.82
N ASP A 324 3.66 16.16 13.72
CA ASP A 324 3.03 15.61 12.52
C ASP A 324 1.52 15.88 12.44
N TYR A 325 0.81 15.94 13.58
CA TYR A 325 -0.57 16.41 13.62
C TYR A 325 -0.68 17.88 13.18
N ARG A 326 0.37 18.70 13.39
CA ARG A 326 0.41 20.07 12.87
C ARG A 326 0.58 20.10 11.35
N VAL A 327 1.33 19.16 10.76
CA VAL A 327 1.47 19.04 9.30
C VAL A 327 0.14 18.65 8.67
N LEU A 328 -0.54 17.62 9.19
CA LEU A 328 -1.87 17.20 8.71
C LEU A 328 -2.93 18.29 8.92
N SER A 329 -2.94 18.92 10.09
CA SER A 329 -3.87 20.00 10.42
C SER A 329 -3.62 21.27 9.59
N GLY A 330 -2.36 21.50 9.20
CA GLY A 330 -1.96 22.59 8.31
C GLY A 330 -2.34 22.34 6.85
N SER A 331 -2.46 21.09 6.42
CA SER A 331 -2.79 20.73 5.03
C SER A 331 -4.24 21.08 4.68
N THR A 332 -4.44 22.19 3.97
CA THR A 332 -5.76 22.61 3.49
C THR A 332 -6.43 21.54 2.64
N MET A 333 -5.67 20.86 1.78
CA MET A 333 -6.19 19.80 0.92
C MET A 333 -6.74 18.64 1.74
N PHE A 334 -5.98 18.16 2.73
CA PHE A 334 -6.42 17.08 3.61
C PHE A 334 -7.72 17.43 4.34
N ILE A 335 -7.80 18.63 4.91
CA ILE A 335 -8.99 19.09 5.65
C ILE A 335 -10.22 19.23 4.73
N ILE A 336 -10.05 19.73 3.49
CA ILE A 336 -11.11 19.75 2.48
C ILE A 336 -11.62 18.34 2.16
N ARG A 337 -10.73 17.35 2.07
CA ARG A 337 -11.15 15.95 1.81
C ARG A 337 -11.95 15.37 2.96
N ILE A 338 -11.57 15.62 4.21
CA ILE A 338 -12.38 15.23 5.38
C ILE A 338 -13.79 15.82 5.29
N ALA A 339 -13.89 17.09 4.92
CA ALA A 339 -15.17 17.77 4.77
C ALA A 339 -16.04 17.15 3.66
N GLU A 340 -15.42 16.72 2.56
CA GLU A 340 -16.10 16.04 1.45
C GLU A 340 -16.64 14.66 1.88
N LEU A 341 -15.88 13.91 2.69
CA LEU A 341 -16.33 12.64 3.27
C LEU A 341 -17.49 12.85 4.26
N ILE A 342 -17.49 13.93 5.04
CA ILE A 342 -18.62 14.29 5.91
C ILE A 342 -19.87 14.61 5.07
N LYS A 343 -19.71 15.21 3.89
CA LYS A 343 -20.84 15.54 3.01
C LYS A 343 -21.43 14.33 2.30
N HIS A 344 -20.58 13.46 1.75
CA HIS A 344 -20.97 12.45 0.77
C HIS A 344 -20.69 11.00 1.19
N GLY A 345 -20.01 10.78 2.32
CA GLY A 345 -19.74 9.44 2.83
C GLY A 345 -20.98 8.73 3.37
N ASN A 346 -20.88 7.41 3.57
CA ASN A 346 -21.87 6.65 4.33
C ASN A 346 -21.85 7.05 5.81
N ILE A 347 -22.85 6.60 6.59
CA ILE A 347 -23.03 7.04 7.98
C ILE A 347 -21.79 6.78 8.85
N ARG A 348 -21.08 5.66 8.63
CA ARG A 348 -19.89 5.34 9.40
C ARG A 348 -18.67 6.17 8.99
N LEU A 349 -18.46 6.43 7.70
CA LEU A 349 -17.41 7.35 7.21
C LEU A 349 -17.63 8.76 7.69
N GLN A 350 -18.89 9.19 7.71
CA GLN A 350 -19.28 10.48 8.27
C GLN A 350 -18.94 10.55 9.77
N HIS A 351 -19.20 9.49 10.54
CA HIS A 351 -18.81 9.41 11.95
C HIS A 351 -17.30 9.57 12.15
N ILE A 352 -16.53 8.77 11.41
CA ILE A 352 -15.06 8.71 11.48
C ILE A 352 -14.45 10.06 11.07
N SER A 353 -14.91 10.62 9.95
CA SER A 353 -14.44 11.91 9.43
C SER A 353 -14.78 13.06 10.38
N ALA A 354 -16.01 13.08 10.94
CA ALA A 354 -16.39 14.06 11.94
C ALA A 354 -15.57 13.91 13.24
N SER A 355 -15.24 12.68 13.65
CA SER A 355 -14.40 12.40 14.82
C SER A 355 -13.01 12.97 14.66
N LEU A 356 -12.40 12.81 13.49
CA LEU A 356 -11.09 13.41 13.23
C LEU A 356 -11.18 14.93 13.11
N LEU A 357 -12.19 15.47 12.43
CA LEU A 357 -12.38 16.92 12.34
C LEU A 357 -12.55 17.56 13.73
N ALA A 358 -13.23 16.88 14.66
CA ALA A 358 -13.39 17.31 16.04
C ALA A 358 -12.08 17.27 16.85
N LYS A 359 -11.17 16.35 16.50
CA LYS A 359 -9.91 16.09 17.23
C LYS A 359 -8.72 16.89 16.70
N LEU A 360 -8.71 17.26 15.41
CA LEU A 360 -7.63 18.02 14.80
C LEU A 360 -7.65 19.48 15.24
N SER A 361 -6.47 20.04 15.51
CA SER A 361 -6.30 21.46 15.84
C SER A 361 -6.16 22.31 14.58
N ILE A 362 -7.28 22.53 13.88
CA ILE A 362 -7.36 23.14 12.54
C ILE A 362 -7.13 24.65 12.59
N THR A 363 -6.36 25.19 11.64
CA THR A 363 -6.15 26.63 11.49
C THR A 363 -7.45 27.35 11.10
N ASP A 364 -7.58 28.63 11.45
CA ASP A 364 -8.79 29.39 11.13
C ASP A 364 -9.07 29.46 9.62
N SER A 365 -8.03 29.54 8.78
CA SER A 365 -8.16 29.47 7.32
C SER A 365 -8.73 28.13 6.85
N ASN A 366 -8.25 27.01 7.40
CA ASN A 366 -8.75 25.68 7.05
C ASN A 366 -10.18 25.45 7.55
N LYS A 367 -10.54 25.98 8.73
CA LYS A 367 -11.93 25.96 9.23
C LYS A 367 -12.89 26.70 8.28
N ILE A 368 -12.46 27.81 7.68
CA ILE A 368 -13.25 28.55 6.69
C ILE A 368 -13.39 27.74 5.41
N ALA A 369 -12.32 27.11 4.93
CA ALA A 369 -12.33 26.31 3.71
C ALA A 369 -13.34 25.15 3.76
N VAL A 370 -13.62 24.62 4.94
CA VAL A 370 -14.56 23.50 5.15
C VAL A 370 -15.93 23.90 5.68
N ALA A 371 -16.27 25.19 5.68
CA ALA A 371 -17.57 25.69 6.14
C ALA A 371 -18.76 24.95 5.49
N GLY A 372 -18.60 24.51 4.24
CA GLY A 372 -19.65 23.79 3.50
C GLY A 372 -20.06 22.44 4.09
N CYS A 373 -19.29 21.82 4.99
CA CYS A 373 -19.71 20.56 5.62
C CYS A 373 -20.57 20.75 6.87
N MET A 374 -20.77 21.99 7.36
CA MET A 374 -21.51 22.27 8.59
C MET A 374 -22.98 21.81 8.53
N GLY A 375 -23.66 21.95 7.39
CA GLY A 375 -25.03 21.47 7.22
C GLY A 375 -25.14 19.94 7.30
N SER A 376 -24.14 19.22 6.79
CA SER A 376 -24.05 17.77 6.94
C SER A 376 -23.78 17.37 8.39
N LEU A 377 -22.92 18.09 9.12
CA LEU A 377 -22.72 17.88 10.56
C LEU A 377 -24.00 18.08 11.36
N LEU A 378 -24.82 19.09 11.04
CA LEU A 378 -26.14 19.27 11.66
C LEU A 378 -27.06 18.08 11.40
N LYS A 379 -27.10 17.58 10.15
CA LYS A 379 -27.87 16.37 9.82
C LYS A 379 -27.39 15.15 10.63
N LEU A 380 -26.08 15.02 10.86
CA LEU A 380 -25.50 13.94 11.66
C LEU A 380 -25.80 14.05 13.16
N MET A 381 -26.11 15.25 13.67
CA MET A 381 -26.56 15.41 15.05
C MET A 381 -27.97 14.84 15.28
N GLU A 382 -28.77 14.66 14.23
CA GLU A 382 -30.10 14.03 14.31
C GLU A 382 -30.03 12.49 14.31
N SER A 383 -28.91 11.90 13.86
CA SER A 383 -28.74 10.45 13.82
C SER A 383 -28.31 9.87 15.17
N VAL A 384 -29.10 8.92 15.67
CA VAL A 384 -28.85 8.21 16.94
C VAL A 384 -27.79 7.11 16.81
N LYS A 385 -27.57 6.61 15.58
CA LYS A 385 -26.57 5.58 15.28
C LYS A 385 -25.56 6.09 14.24
N PRO A 386 -24.28 5.74 14.34
CA PRO A 386 -23.63 4.95 15.41
C PRO A 386 -23.55 5.70 16.76
N ASP A 387 -23.37 4.96 17.85
CA ASP A 387 -23.27 5.54 19.21
C ASP A 387 -22.16 6.58 19.28
N GLY A 388 -22.44 7.72 19.92
CA GLY A 388 -21.50 8.84 20.00
C GLY A 388 -21.50 9.78 18.80
N MET A 389 -22.22 9.46 17.70
CA MET A 389 -22.30 10.31 16.51
C MET A 389 -22.78 11.74 16.82
N GLN A 390 -23.84 11.89 17.63
CA GLN A 390 -24.37 13.20 18.00
C GLN A 390 -23.31 14.05 18.73
N GLU A 391 -22.53 13.43 19.62
CA GLU A 391 -21.47 14.10 20.37
C GLU A 391 -20.32 14.52 19.45
N VAL A 392 -19.87 13.61 18.60
CA VAL A 392 -18.79 13.83 17.63
C VAL A 392 -19.15 14.95 16.65
N ALA A 393 -20.35 14.89 16.06
CA ALA A 393 -20.83 15.90 15.12
C ALA A 393 -20.94 17.28 15.80
N THR A 394 -21.44 17.32 17.05
CA THR A 394 -21.52 18.55 17.84
C THR A 394 -20.14 19.14 18.10
N LYS A 395 -19.17 18.34 18.55
CA LYS A 395 -17.81 18.81 18.81
C LYS A 395 -17.13 19.35 17.56
N ALA A 396 -17.24 18.64 16.44
CA ALA A 396 -16.73 19.09 15.15
C ALA A 396 -17.35 20.44 14.73
N LEU A 397 -18.68 20.56 14.81
CA LEU A 397 -19.39 21.77 14.44
C LEU A 397 -19.03 22.96 15.34
N VAL A 398 -18.99 22.75 16.66
CA VAL A 398 -18.58 23.79 17.62
C VAL A 398 -17.14 24.24 17.37
N SER A 399 -16.23 23.32 17.04
CA SER A 399 -14.86 23.65 16.63
C SER A 399 -14.82 24.56 15.39
N LEU A 400 -15.60 24.25 14.35
CA LEU A 400 -15.71 25.11 13.16
C LEU A 400 -16.32 26.48 13.46
N LEU A 401 -17.28 26.55 14.39
CA LEU A 401 -17.95 27.78 14.81
C LEU A 401 -17.09 28.68 15.71
N SER A 402 -15.88 28.26 16.10
CA SER A 402 -14.89 29.15 16.72
C SER A 402 -14.54 30.33 15.81
N VAL A 403 -14.65 30.18 14.48
CA VAL A 403 -14.37 31.22 13.49
C VAL A 403 -15.62 32.05 13.18
N LYS A 404 -15.47 33.38 13.18
CA LYS A 404 -16.57 34.34 12.94
C LYS A 404 -17.25 34.19 11.57
N ALA A 405 -16.48 33.88 10.53
CA ALA A 405 -17.02 33.67 9.18
C ALA A 405 -17.99 32.49 9.14
N ASN A 406 -17.61 31.36 9.74
CA ASN A 406 -18.43 30.15 9.80
C ASN A 406 -19.74 30.37 10.56
N ARG A 407 -19.71 31.15 11.65
CA ARG A 407 -20.95 31.54 12.37
C ARG A 407 -21.95 32.25 11.47
N LYS A 408 -21.47 33.16 10.60
CA LYS A 408 -22.34 33.86 9.63
C LYS A 408 -22.85 32.91 8.57
N GLU A 409 -21.99 32.03 8.06
CA GLU A 409 -22.34 31.07 7.02
C GLU A 409 -23.43 30.10 7.49
N LEU A 410 -23.30 29.57 8.71
CA LEU A 410 -24.28 28.64 9.28
C LEU A 410 -25.66 29.29 9.42
N VAL A 411 -25.70 30.54 9.89
CA VAL A 411 -26.95 31.29 10.13
C VAL A 411 -27.56 31.79 8.82
N ARG A 412 -26.75 32.00 7.78
CA ARG A 412 -27.23 32.41 6.45
C ARG A 412 -28.11 31.34 5.82
N GLU A 413 -27.82 30.06 6.06
CA GLU A 413 -28.62 28.94 5.56
C GLU A 413 -29.86 28.70 6.43
N GLU A 414 -31.03 29.12 5.95
CA GLU A 414 -32.31 28.95 6.65
C GLU A 414 -32.60 27.48 7.04
N LYS A 415 -32.22 26.53 6.17
CA LYS A 415 -32.38 25.09 6.44
C LYS A 415 -31.63 24.63 7.70
N ASN A 416 -30.46 25.22 7.98
CA ASN A 416 -29.67 24.88 9.17
C ASN A 416 -30.32 25.43 10.45
N LEU A 417 -30.88 26.63 10.38
CA LEU A 417 -31.65 27.22 11.49
C LEU A 417 -32.92 26.42 11.79
N MET A 418 -33.66 26.02 10.75
CA MET A 418 -34.87 25.20 10.89
C MET A 418 -34.57 23.86 11.58
N ARG A 419 -33.48 23.17 11.19
CA ARG A 419 -33.05 21.93 11.85
C ARG A 419 -32.72 22.14 13.32
N LEU A 420 -31.96 23.19 13.65
CA LEU A 420 -31.62 23.52 15.04
C LEU A 420 -32.86 23.81 15.90
N VAL A 421 -33.86 24.51 15.35
CA VAL A 421 -35.13 24.76 16.04
C VAL A 421 -35.90 23.47 16.28
N GLN A 422 -35.96 22.58 15.29
CA GLN A 422 -36.63 21.27 15.43
C GLN A 422 -35.94 20.35 16.44
N MET A 423 -34.61 20.40 16.53
CA MET A 423 -33.84 19.67 17.55
C MET A 423 -34.01 20.24 18.97
N LEU A 424 -34.49 21.48 19.09
CA LEU A 424 -34.75 22.16 20.36
C LEU A 424 -36.22 22.12 20.78
N ASP A 425 -37.09 21.51 19.96
CA ASP A 425 -38.48 21.29 20.34
C ASP A 425 -38.51 20.32 21.55
N PRO A 426 -39.13 20.70 22.69
CA PRO A 426 -39.25 19.83 23.87
C PRO A 426 -39.93 18.49 23.60
N LYS A 427 -40.63 18.35 22.47
CA LYS A 427 -41.28 17.10 22.04
C LYS A 427 -40.32 16.17 21.28
N ASN A 428 -39.09 16.60 21.03
CA ASN A 428 -38.10 15.83 20.28
C ASN A 428 -37.19 15.05 21.23
N ASP A 429 -37.58 13.80 21.52
CA ASP A 429 -36.80 12.91 22.38
C ASP A 429 -35.60 12.24 21.65
N VAL A 430 -35.42 12.50 20.35
CA VAL A 430 -34.41 11.83 19.50
C VAL A 430 -33.00 12.39 19.73
N VAL A 431 -32.89 13.68 20.05
CA VAL A 431 -31.61 14.36 20.25
C VAL A 431 -31.57 14.94 21.66
N SER A 432 -30.51 14.62 22.42
CA SER A 432 -30.33 15.23 23.73
C SER A 432 -30.14 16.75 23.59
N GLU A 433 -30.96 17.53 24.30
CA GLU A 433 -30.97 19.00 24.28
C GLU A 433 -29.57 19.62 24.45
N LYS A 434 -28.66 18.94 25.18
CA LYS A 434 -27.27 19.39 25.40
C LYS A 434 -26.49 19.68 24.11
N PHE A 435 -26.79 18.95 23.03
CA PHE A 435 -26.07 19.06 21.76
C PHE A 435 -26.47 20.33 20.97
N PRO A 436 -27.75 20.55 20.59
CA PRO A 436 -28.16 21.78 19.93
C PRO A 436 -27.94 23.03 20.80
N VAL A 437 -28.08 22.93 22.13
CA VAL A 437 -27.76 24.02 23.07
C VAL A 437 -26.29 24.47 22.92
N ALA A 438 -25.35 23.53 22.82
CA ALA A 438 -23.93 23.84 22.64
C ALA A 438 -23.64 24.58 21.31
N VAL A 439 -24.32 24.18 20.22
CA VAL A 439 -24.20 24.85 18.92
C VAL A 439 -24.75 26.28 18.99
N VAL A 440 -25.91 26.49 19.59
CA VAL A 440 -26.49 27.83 19.80
C VAL A 440 -25.57 28.70 20.64
N ALA A 441 -25.00 28.16 21.72
CA ALA A 441 -24.05 28.87 22.55
C ALA A 441 -22.80 29.29 21.76
N ALA A 442 -22.26 28.42 20.88
CA ALA A 442 -21.12 28.73 20.03
C ALA A 442 -21.43 29.83 19.00
N ILE A 443 -22.64 29.84 18.41
CA ILE A 443 -23.10 30.93 17.53
C ILE A 443 -23.15 32.25 18.29
N MET A 444 -23.71 32.23 19.51
CA MET A 444 -23.91 33.43 20.34
C MET A 444 -22.62 33.99 20.96
N ALA A 445 -21.62 33.14 21.22
CA ALA A 445 -20.31 33.54 21.74
C ALA A 445 -19.56 34.52 20.81
N GLY A 446 -19.93 34.61 19.53
CA GLY A 446 -19.37 35.54 18.55
C GLY A 446 -19.70 37.02 18.75
N GLY A 447 -20.56 37.36 19.72
CA GLY A 447 -20.99 38.72 20.03
C GLY A 447 -22.16 39.22 19.16
N ALA A 448 -22.94 40.15 19.72
CA ALA A 448 -24.24 40.62 19.23
C ALA A 448 -24.26 41.30 17.84
N ARG A 449 -23.12 41.39 17.14
CA ARG A 449 -23.00 41.97 15.79
C ARG A 449 -22.80 40.94 14.68
N VAL A 450 -22.52 39.67 15.00
CA VAL A 450 -22.28 38.61 13.98
C VAL A 450 -23.59 38.14 13.38
N VAL A 451 -24.63 38.11 14.21
CA VAL A 451 -26.00 37.85 13.82
C VAL A 451 -26.79 39.04 14.33
N GLY A 452 -27.49 39.75 13.45
CA GLY A 452 -28.40 40.79 13.92
C GLY A 452 -29.28 40.16 15.00
N ARG A 453 -29.30 40.73 16.22
CA ARG A 453 -30.18 40.27 17.30
C ARG A 453 -31.60 40.02 16.78
N SER A 454 -32.03 40.80 15.81
CA SER A 454 -33.29 40.74 15.05
C SER A 454 -33.52 39.49 14.19
N SER A 455 -32.50 38.74 13.77
CA SER A 455 -32.68 37.56 12.90
C SER A 455 -32.82 36.25 13.69
N LEU A 456 -32.10 36.12 14.80
CA LEU A 456 -32.24 34.97 15.72
C LEU A 456 -33.28 35.22 16.81
N GLN A 457 -33.59 36.48 17.19
CA GLN A 457 -34.63 36.74 18.19
C GLN A 457 -35.98 36.14 17.83
N PRO A 458 -36.55 36.28 16.62
CA PRO A 458 -37.88 35.72 16.35
C PRO A 458 -37.86 34.18 16.42
N VAL A 459 -36.80 33.59 15.87
CA VAL A 459 -36.63 32.13 15.75
C VAL A 459 -36.36 31.47 17.10
N PHE A 460 -35.54 32.09 17.96
CA PHE A 460 -35.17 31.57 19.27
C PHE A 460 -35.97 32.17 20.43
N ALA A 461 -36.65 33.32 20.29
CA ALA A 461 -37.48 33.89 21.37
C ALA A 461 -38.76 33.09 21.62
N GLY A 462 -39.26 32.36 20.61
CA GLY A 462 -40.33 31.37 20.79
C GLY A 462 -39.91 30.24 21.73
N ILE A 463 -38.68 29.74 21.54
CA ILE A 463 -38.02 28.67 22.30
C ILE A 463 -37.52 29.19 23.67
N CYS A 464 -37.12 30.47 23.76
CA CYS A 464 -36.62 31.07 24.99
C CYS A 464 -37.66 31.21 26.11
N ARG A 465 -38.97 31.18 25.81
CA ARG A 465 -40.01 31.20 26.84
C ARG A 465 -39.94 29.94 27.72
N ASP A 466 -39.59 28.79 27.15
CA ASP A 466 -39.35 27.56 27.91
C ASP A 466 -37.94 27.51 28.52
N TRP A 467 -36.96 28.20 27.92
CA TRP A 467 -35.59 28.31 28.45
C TRP A 467 -35.44 29.26 29.64
N GLN A 468 -36.45 30.03 30.04
CA GLN A 468 -36.39 30.83 31.28
C GLN A 468 -36.12 29.99 32.53
N LYS A 469 -36.28 28.66 32.47
CA LYS A 469 -35.86 27.72 33.53
C LYS A 469 -34.36 27.45 33.58
N TRP A 470 -33.62 27.59 32.47
CA TRP A 470 -32.16 27.44 32.44
C TRP A 470 -31.53 28.83 32.47
N THR A 471 -30.99 29.19 33.62
CA THR A 471 -30.46 30.54 33.79
C THR A 471 -29.29 30.77 32.81
N TRP A 472 -29.17 31.99 32.28
CA TRP A 472 -28.01 32.44 31.47
C TRP A 472 -26.64 32.12 32.13
N LEU A 473 -26.64 31.85 33.44
CA LEU A 473 -25.53 31.36 34.25
C LEU A 473 -25.16 29.89 34.00
N GLU A 474 -26.11 28.99 33.75
CA GLU A 474 -25.88 27.58 33.38
C GLU A 474 -25.32 27.43 31.97
N LEU A 475 -25.79 28.22 31.01
CA LEU A 475 -25.17 28.33 29.68
C LEU A 475 -23.73 28.85 29.78
N LYS A 476 -23.48 29.86 30.64
CA LYS A 476 -22.11 30.32 30.95
C LYS A 476 -21.27 29.25 31.67
N ARG A 477 -21.89 28.34 32.43
CA ARG A 477 -21.24 27.22 33.14
C ARG A 477 -20.84 26.11 32.16
N LEU A 478 -21.75 25.71 31.26
CA LEU A 478 -21.50 24.79 30.15
C LEU A 478 -20.43 25.32 29.16
N CYS A 479 -20.43 26.62 28.87
CA CYS A 479 -19.35 27.28 28.13
C CYS A 479 -18.02 27.38 28.91
N ARG A 480 -18.03 27.22 30.24
CA ARG A 480 -16.83 27.18 31.09
C ARG A 480 -16.28 25.75 31.17
N ASP A 481 -17.14 24.75 31.19
CA ASP A 481 -16.75 23.33 31.18
C ASP A 481 -16.28 22.86 29.80
N SER A 482 -16.81 23.41 28.70
CA SER A 482 -16.25 23.20 27.35
C SER A 482 -14.85 23.81 27.14
N ARG A 483 -14.39 24.69 28.03
CA ARG A 483 -12.99 25.17 28.02
C ARG A 483 -12.02 24.17 28.69
N GLY A 484 -12.54 23.07 29.26
CA GLY A 484 -11.74 21.94 29.76
C GLY A 484 -11.50 20.82 28.74
N ILE A 485 -11.92 21.00 27.48
CA ILE A 485 -11.65 20.09 26.36
C ILE A 485 -10.75 20.81 25.33
N GLY A 486 -9.72 21.51 25.84
CA GLY A 486 -8.67 22.16 25.05
C GLY A 486 -7.44 21.27 24.98
#